data_AF-A0A7S0LH93-F1
#
_entry.id   AF-A0A7S0LH93-F1
#
_cell.length_a   1.000
_cell.length_b   1.000
_cell.length_c   1.000
_cell.angle_alpha   90.00
_cell.angle_beta   90.00
_cell.angle_gamma   90.00
#
_symmetry.space_group_name_H-M   'P 1'
#
loop_
_entity.id
_entity.type
_entity.pdbx_description
1 polymer ?
#
loop_
_entity_poly.entity_id
_entity_poly.type
_entity_poly.pdbx_seq_one_letter_code
_entity_poly.pdbx_strand_id
1 'polypeptide(L)'
;LGFAMTCALQASAKSGVSLLYVADLVDGLSSCMNTVCQAYVADASPRGRTAVNLGIYQGVSVAGAFVLGFPLSAVLSSIYGLRAPMYAAVAVGLLNFLIIVFITPESLPPAARAGKRLDLPSANPLGALRRLLCSTQLLRGSAIAFAFLWLSNLCVNSQFGNYVNHLFGWGPEQSGPPLVLI
;
A
#
# COMPACT_ATOMS: atom_id res chain seq x y z
N LEU A 1 11.24 -3.13 -1.11
CA LEU A 1 12.16 -2.33 -1.95
C LEU A 1 11.49 -1.08 -2.50
N GLY A 2 10.39 -1.21 -3.27
CA GLY A 2 9.65 -0.07 -3.86
C GLY A 2 9.36 1.07 -2.88
N PHE A 3 8.66 0.76 -1.79
CA PHE A 3 8.36 1.70 -0.71
C PHE A 3 9.60 2.40 -0.12
N ALA A 4 10.72 1.67 0.06
CA ALA A 4 11.96 2.26 0.57
C ALA A 4 12.58 3.23 -0.43
N MET A 5 12.51 2.94 -1.73
CA MET A 5 12.96 3.86 -2.78
C MET A 5 12.08 5.12 -2.82
N THR A 6 10.76 4.96 -2.71
CA THR A 6 9.83 6.09 -2.61
C THR A 6 10.20 7.00 -1.43
N CYS A 7 10.35 6.45 -0.22
CA CYS A 7 10.70 7.23 0.96
C CYS A 7 12.06 7.93 0.85
N ALA A 8 13.06 7.28 0.23
CA ALA A 8 14.37 7.87 0.01
C ALA A 8 14.31 9.05 -0.98
N LEU A 9 13.52 8.92 -2.05
CA LEU A 9 13.30 9.97 -3.04
C LEU A 9 12.56 11.17 -2.42
N GLN A 10 11.49 10.92 -1.66
CA GLN A 10 10.75 11.98 -0.98
C GLN A 10 11.59 12.69 0.10
N ALA A 11 12.40 11.96 0.87
CA ALA A 11 13.29 12.54 1.88
C ALA A 11 14.40 13.41 1.28
N SER A 12 14.82 13.08 0.05
CA SER A 12 15.86 13.80 -0.70
C SER A 12 15.32 15.01 -1.48
N ALA A 13 14.00 15.16 -1.59
CA ALA A 13 13.37 16.29 -2.26
C ALA A 13 13.58 17.57 -1.44
N LYS A 14 14.45 18.46 -1.96
CA LYS A 14 14.79 19.74 -1.30
C LYS A 14 14.16 20.98 -1.94
N SER A 15 13.98 21.04 -3.26
CA SER A 15 13.56 22.29 -3.93
C SER A 15 12.73 22.14 -5.22
N GLY A 16 12.35 20.93 -5.65
CA GLY A 16 11.61 20.73 -6.91
C GLY A 16 10.47 19.73 -6.77
N VAL A 17 9.29 20.10 -7.29
CA VAL A 17 8.08 19.24 -7.30
C VAL A 17 8.25 18.03 -8.24
N SER A 18 9.12 18.15 -9.24
CA SER A 18 9.42 17.07 -10.19
C SER A 18 9.92 15.79 -9.53
N LEU A 19 10.73 15.89 -8.46
CA LEU A 19 11.23 14.71 -7.75
C LEU A 19 10.14 13.99 -6.96
N LEU A 20 9.12 14.73 -6.48
CA LEU A 20 7.96 14.16 -5.80
C LEU A 20 7.09 13.37 -6.79
N TYR A 21 6.84 13.90 -7.99
CA TYR A 21 6.13 13.16 -9.03
C TYR A 21 6.85 11.87 -9.43
N VAL A 22 8.19 11.89 -9.49
CA VAL A 22 8.97 10.68 -9.76
C VAL A 22 8.82 9.68 -8.60
N ALA A 23 8.86 10.14 -7.36
CA ALA A 23 8.62 9.30 -6.20
C ALA A 23 7.22 8.67 -6.24
N ASP A 24 6.18 9.44 -6.56
CA ASP A 24 4.79 8.94 -6.68
C ASP A 24 4.63 7.93 -7.82
N LEU A 25 5.36 8.11 -8.92
CA LEU A 25 5.35 7.16 -10.02
C LEU A 25 5.99 5.83 -9.60
N VAL A 26 7.12 5.88 -8.89
CA VAL A 26 7.78 4.69 -8.33
C VAL A 26 6.88 4.00 -7.30
N ASP A 27 6.17 4.78 -6.49
CA ASP A 27 5.24 4.27 -5.49
C ASP A 27 4.06 3.55 -6.17
N GLY A 28 3.46 4.18 -7.18
CA GLY A 28 2.35 3.60 -7.94
C GLY A 28 2.72 2.28 -8.62
N LEU A 29 3.94 2.16 -9.16
CA LEU A 29 4.45 0.89 -9.71
C LEU A 29 4.64 -0.18 -8.63
N SER A 30 4.96 0.23 -7.40
CA SER A 30 5.22 -0.66 -6.28
C SER A 30 3.94 -1.10 -5.54
N SER A 31 2.81 -0.43 -5.78
CA SER A 31 1.52 -0.69 -5.13
C SER A 31 0.92 -2.08 -5.40
N CYS A 32 1.44 -2.84 -6.37
CA CYS A 32 1.00 -4.22 -6.60
C CYS A 32 1.36 -5.18 -5.45
N MET A 33 2.26 -4.77 -4.55
CA MET A 33 2.77 -5.62 -3.48
C MET A 33 1.69 -6.15 -2.54
N ASN A 34 0.65 -5.37 -2.23
CA ASN A 34 -0.42 -5.83 -1.34
C ASN A 34 -1.16 -7.03 -1.94
N THR A 35 -1.45 -7.00 -3.24
CA THR A 35 -2.09 -8.11 -3.95
C THR A 35 -1.19 -9.35 -3.99
N VAL A 36 0.12 -9.17 -4.19
CA VAL A 36 1.10 -10.27 -4.20
C VAL A 36 1.22 -10.93 -2.81
N CYS A 37 1.29 -10.14 -1.74
CA CYS A 37 1.33 -10.65 -0.37
C CYS A 37 0.04 -11.39 0.00
N GLN A 38 -1.13 -10.87 -0.39
CA GLN A 38 -2.40 -11.56 -0.16
C GLN A 38 -2.47 -12.89 -0.92
N ALA A 39 -1.97 -12.93 -2.17
CA ALA A 39 -1.87 -14.18 -2.92
C ALA A 39 -0.93 -15.18 -2.24
N TYR A 40 0.23 -14.73 -1.74
CA TYR A 40 1.16 -15.57 -0.99
C TYR A 40 0.53 -16.15 0.28
N VAL A 41 -0.18 -15.33 1.06
CA VAL A 41 -0.90 -15.79 2.26
C VAL A 41 -1.98 -16.79 1.86
N ALA A 42 -2.68 -16.56 0.75
CA ALA A 42 -3.70 -17.49 0.27
C ALA A 42 -3.10 -18.84 -0.16
N ASP A 43 -1.97 -18.83 -0.86
CA ASP A 43 -1.28 -20.03 -1.34
C ASP A 43 -0.64 -20.84 -0.19
N ALA A 44 -0.10 -20.15 0.82
CA ALA A 44 0.49 -20.79 2.00
C ALA A 44 -0.54 -21.30 3.02
N SER A 45 -1.82 -20.93 2.88
CA SER A 45 -2.86 -21.25 3.86
C SER A 45 -3.49 -22.64 3.63
N PRO A 46 -3.75 -23.43 4.69
CA PRO A 46 -4.52 -24.67 4.60
C PRO A 46 -5.94 -24.43 4.05
N ARG A 47 -6.46 -25.41 3.30
CA ARG A 47 -7.82 -25.38 2.73
C ARG A 47 -8.86 -25.12 3.83
N GLY A 48 -9.65 -24.08 3.67
CA GLY A 48 -10.70 -23.66 4.63
C GLY A 48 -10.26 -22.62 5.67
N ARG A 49 -8.95 -22.34 5.82
CA ARG A 49 -8.44 -21.28 6.72
C ARG A 49 -7.96 -20.01 6.00
N THR A 50 -8.01 -19.99 4.67
CA THR A 50 -7.58 -18.85 3.85
C THR A 50 -8.21 -17.53 4.28
N ALA A 51 -9.53 -17.49 4.50
CA ALA A 51 -10.23 -16.28 4.92
C ALA A 51 -9.77 -15.77 6.29
N VAL A 52 -9.53 -16.68 7.24
CA VAL A 52 -9.03 -16.33 8.59
C VAL A 52 -7.61 -15.79 8.51
N ASN A 53 -6.73 -16.46 7.75
CA ASN A 53 -5.35 -16.05 7.61
C ASN A 53 -5.20 -14.71 6.87
N LEU A 54 -6.03 -14.46 5.85
CA LEU A 54 -6.12 -13.15 5.19
C LEU A 54 -6.61 -12.06 6.17
N GLY A 55 -7.60 -12.38 7.01
CA GLY A 55 -8.07 -11.49 8.06
C GLY A 55 -6.99 -11.17 9.10
N ILE A 56 -6.24 -12.17 9.56
CA ILE A 56 -5.11 -11.98 10.48
C ILE A 56 -4.02 -11.12 9.83
N TYR A 57 -3.66 -11.40 8.57
CA TYR A 57 -2.68 -10.61 7.83
C TYR A 57 -3.09 -9.14 7.76
N GLN A 58 -4.33 -8.85 7.36
CA GLN A 58 -4.82 -7.49 7.21
C GLN A 58 -4.93 -6.78 8.57
N GLY A 59 -5.44 -7.49 9.59
CA GLY A 59 -5.58 -6.98 10.95
C GLY A 59 -4.25 -6.64 11.59
N VAL A 60 -3.29 -7.56 11.56
CA VAL A 60 -1.96 -7.34 12.14
C VAL A 60 -1.19 -6.28 11.38
N SER A 61 -1.26 -6.25 10.04
CA SER A 61 -0.54 -5.25 9.24
C SER A 61 -1.05 -3.84 9.49
N VAL A 62 -2.38 -3.65 9.48
CA VAL A 62 -2.99 -2.33 9.68
C VAL A 62 -2.92 -1.92 11.15
N ALA A 63 -3.39 -2.75 12.07
CA ALA A 63 -3.35 -2.40 13.50
C ALA A 63 -1.90 -2.26 14.00
N GLY A 64 -0.99 -3.11 13.55
CA GLY A 64 0.43 -3.02 13.87
C GLY A 64 1.05 -1.72 13.36
N ALA A 65 0.74 -1.30 12.13
CA ALA A 65 1.17 -0.02 11.59
C ALA A 65 0.61 1.16 12.41
N PHE A 66 -0.64 1.08 12.87
CA PHE A 66 -1.23 2.16 13.66
C PHE A 66 -0.65 2.25 15.07
N VAL A 67 -0.52 1.11 15.74
CA VAL A 67 -0.05 1.03 17.14
C VAL A 67 1.43 1.32 17.25
N LEU A 68 2.26 0.81 16.33
CA LEU A 68 3.71 0.98 16.40
C LEU A 68 4.20 2.11 15.50
N GLY A 69 3.63 2.26 14.30
CA GLY A 69 4.11 3.21 13.29
C GLY A 69 3.81 4.66 13.63
N PHE A 70 2.59 5.01 14.05
CA PHE A 70 2.27 6.42 14.36
C PHE A 70 3.05 6.96 15.56
N PRO A 71 3.13 6.27 16.71
CA PRO A 71 3.88 6.79 17.85
C PRO A 71 5.39 6.89 17.55
N LEU A 72 5.95 5.87 16.89
CA LEU A 72 7.37 5.87 16.55
C LEU A 72 7.71 6.98 15.55
N SER A 73 6.87 7.20 14.54
CA SER A 73 7.07 8.30 13.58
C SER A 73 6.88 9.67 14.21
N ALA A 74 5.91 9.85 15.12
CA ALA A 74 5.70 11.10 15.84
C ALA A 74 6.90 11.47 16.73
N VAL A 75 7.43 10.51 17.49
CA VAL A 75 8.61 10.72 18.35
C VAL A 75 9.85 11.05 17.52
N LEU A 76 10.10 10.30 16.43
CA LEU A 76 11.23 10.58 15.54
C LEU A 76 11.13 11.95 14.88
N SER A 77 9.92 12.36 14.47
CA SER A 77 9.66 13.67 13.88
C SER A 77 9.92 14.81 14.86
N SER A 78 9.49 14.65 16.12
CA SER A 78 9.66 15.66 17.18
C SER A 78 11.13 15.93 17.51
N ILE A 79 11.98 14.90 17.52
CA ILE A 79 13.39 15.02 17.94
C ILE A 79 14.32 15.40 16.79
N TYR A 80 14.11 14.83 15.59
CA TYR A 80 15.05 14.93 14.47
C TYR A 80 14.47 15.65 13.24
N GLY A 81 13.25 16.19 13.35
CA GLY A 81 12.55 16.92 12.30
C GLY A 81 11.81 16.02 11.31
N LEU A 82 11.04 16.67 10.43
CA LEU A 82 10.04 16.02 9.55
C LEU A 82 10.61 14.96 8.59
N ARG A 83 11.93 15.00 8.30
CA ARG A 83 12.58 14.05 7.38
C ARG A 83 13.03 12.76 8.07
N ALA A 84 13.22 12.76 9.39
CA ALA A 84 13.74 11.62 10.12
C ALA A 84 12.86 10.36 10.06
N PRO A 85 11.53 10.45 10.14
CA PRO A 85 10.66 9.28 9.97
C PRO A 85 10.82 8.62 8.60
N MET A 86 11.08 9.41 7.55
CA MET A 86 11.26 8.89 6.19
C MET A 86 12.54 8.06 6.09
N TYR A 87 13.65 8.53 6.65
CA TYR A 87 14.90 7.75 6.68
C TYR A 87 14.78 6.47 7.52
N ALA A 88 14.04 6.52 8.63
CA ALA A 88 13.75 5.32 9.41
C ALA A 88 12.91 4.31 8.61
N ALA A 89 11.91 4.79 7.85
CA ALA A 89 11.11 3.94 6.97
C ALA A 89 11.97 3.28 5.86
N VAL A 90 12.96 3.98 5.31
CA VAL A 90 13.94 3.41 4.36
C VAL A 90 14.71 2.25 5.00
N ALA A 91 15.25 2.45 6.21
CA ALA A 91 16.01 1.43 6.92
C ALA A 91 15.17 0.18 7.21
N VAL A 92 13.95 0.36 7.72
CA VAL A 92 13.00 -0.74 7.99
C VAL A 92 12.61 -1.44 6.68
N GLY A 93 12.36 -0.69 5.60
CA GLY A 93 12.01 -1.25 4.30
C GLY A 93 13.14 -2.05 3.63
N LEU A 94 14.39 -1.64 3.82
CA LEU A 94 15.56 -2.41 3.39
C LEU A 94 15.75 -3.68 4.21
N LEU A 95 15.58 -3.60 5.54
CA LEU A 95 15.67 -4.75 6.42
C LEU A 95 14.57 -5.78 6.09
N ASN A 96 13.34 -5.31 5.83
CA ASN A 96 12.25 -6.16 5.37
C ASN A 96 12.58 -6.84 4.03
N PHE A 97 13.19 -6.12 3.08
CA PHE A 97 13.65 -6.71 1.81
C PHE A 97 14.68 -7.82 2.04
N LEU A 98 15.67 -7.61 2.90
CA LEU A 98 16.67 -8.62 3.23
C LEU A 98 16.02 -9.86 3.86
N ILE A 99 15.10 -9.67 4.81
CA ILE A 99 14.33 -10.77 5.41
C ILE A 99 13.58 -11.54 4.32
N ILE A 100 12.88 -10.88 3.41
CA ILE A 100 12.11 -11.56 2.36
C ILE A 100 13.03 -12.38 1.45
N VAL A 101 14.16 -11.82 1.03
CA VAL A 101 15.09 -12.49 0.11
C VAL A 101 15.77 -13.70 0.75
N PHE A 102 16.14 -13.62 2.03
CA PHE A 102 16.92 -14.68 2.69
C PHE A 102 16.08 -15.69 3.45
N ILE A 103 14.91 -15.30 3.97
CA ILE A 103 14.16 -16.10 4.95
C ILE A 103 12.88 -16.67 4.34
N THR A 104 12.24 -16.00 3.38
CA THR A 104 10.92 -16.45 2.89
C THR A 104 11.06 -17.66 1.96
N PRO A 105 10.53 -18.85 2.35
CA PRO A 105 10.48 -19.99 1.45
C PRO A 105 9.46 -19.72 0.35
N GLU A 106 9.78 -20.12 -0.88
CA GLU A 106 8.90 -19.90 -2.01
C GLU A 106 7.59 -20.68 -1.84
N SER A 107 6.43 -19.99 -1.84
CA SER A 107 5.12 -20.61 -1.57
C SER A 107 4.68 -21.59 -2.66
N LEU A 108 5.23 -21.47 -3.87
CA LEU A 108 4.79 -22.24 -5.02
C LEU A 108 5.72 -23.45 -5.29
N PRO A 109 5.21 -24.70 -5.18
CA PRO A 109 6.00 -25.89 -5.50
C PRO A 109 6.54 -25.85 -6.94
N PRO A 110 7.75 -26.40 -7.21
CA PRO A 110 8.33 -26.43 -8.56
C PRO A 110 7.39 -27.04 -9.62
N ALA A 111 6.58 -28.03 -9.22
CA ALA A 111 5.59 -28.68 -10.07
C ALA A 111 4.45 -27.75 -10.53
N ALA A 112 4.07 -26.74 -9.74
CA ALA A 112 3.09 -25.72 -10.12
C ALA A 112 3.70 -24.59 -10.99
N ARG A 113 5.03 -24.52 -11.05
CA ARG A 113 5.80 -23.55 -11.85
C ARG A 113 6.09 -24.03 -13.27
N ALA A 114 6.32 -25.32 -13.45
CA ALA A 114 6.80 -25.92 -14.71
C ALA A 114 5.87 -25.79 -15.93
N GLY A 115 4.62 -25.34 -15.76
CA GLY A 115 3.64 -25.18 -16.84
C GLY A 115 3.19 -23.75 -17.15
N LYS A 116 3.51 -22.76 -16.31
CA LYS A 116 3.09 -21.37 -16.53
C LYS A 116 4.16 -20.61 -17.34
N ARG A 117 4.05 -20.66 -18.66
CA ARG A 117 4.69 -19.62 -19.49
C ARG A 117 4.08 -18.29 -19.09
N LEU A 118 4.90 -17.24 -18.97
CA LEU A 118 4.42 -15.87 -18.81
C LEU A 118 3.62 -15.51 -20.06
N ASP A 119 2.31 -15.75 -20.02
CA ASP A 119 1.38 -15.31 -21.06
C ASP A 119 1.25 -13.79 -20.95
N LEU A 120 2.21 -13.08 -21.54
CA LEU A 120 2.17 -11.63 -21.78
C LEU A 120 0.81 -11.15 -22.34
N PRO A 121 0.08 -11.91 -23.18
CA PRO A 121 -1.26 -11.52 -23.61
C PRO A 121 -2.32 -11.53 -22.50
N SER A 122 -2.17 -12.39 -21.48
CA SER A 122 -3.07 -12.48 -20.33
C SER A 122 -2.81 -11.42 -19.26
N ALA A 123 -1.59 -10.85 -19.25
CA ALA A 123 -1.19 -9.75 -18.38
C ALA A 123 -1.72 -8.38 -18.84
N ASN A 124 -2.52 -8.31 -19.91
CA ASN A 124 -3.03 -7.05 -20.43
C ASN A 124 -4.08 -6.44 -19.46
N PRO A 125 -3.77 -5.31 -18.79
CA PRO A 125 -4.68 -4.70 -17.81
C PRO A 125 -6.00 -4.25 -18.45
N LEU A 126 -5.97 -3.84 -19.73
CA LEU A 126 -7.16 -3.45 -20.48
C LEU A 126 -8.06 -4.64 -20.79
N GLY A 127 -7.47 -5.82 -21.02
CA GLY A 127 -8.21 -7.07 -21.25
C GLY A 127 -8.91 -7.56 -19.99
N ALA A 128 -8.23 -7.47 -18.84
CA ALA A 128 -8.82 -7.78 -17.53
C ALA A 128 -9.97 -6.81 -17.20
N LEU A 129 -9.77 -5.51 -17.44
CA LEU A 129 -10.80 -4.48 -17.23
C LEU A 129 -12.01 -4.70 -18.13
N ARG A 130 -11.80 -5.01 -19.41
CA ARG A 130 -12.89 -5.34 -20.34
C ARG A 130 -13.66 -6.57 -19.89
N ARG A 131 -12.99 -7.61 -19.38
CA ARG A 131 -13.67 -8.79 -18.81
C ARG A 131 -14.47 -8.41 -17.56
N LEU A 132 -13.92 -7.60 -16.67
CA LEU A 132 -14.63 -7.12 -15.48
C LEU A 132 -15.89 -6.31 -15.84
N LEU A 133 -15.79 -5.41 -16.82
CA LEU A 133 -16.88 -4.53 -17.25
C LEU A 133 -17.87 -5.15 -18.25
N CYS A 134 -17.46 -6.17 -19.01
CA CYS A 134 -18.34 -6.86 -19.99
C CYS A 134 -18.83 -8.23 -19.51
N SER A 135 -18.42 -8.70 -18.33
CA SER A 135 -18.95 -9.92 -17.72
C SER A 135 -20.32 -9.70 -17.07
N THR A 136 -20.77 -10.68 -16.27
CA THR A 136 -22.03 -10.70 -15.54
C THR A 136 -22.40 -9.35 -14.93
N GLN A 137 -23.67 -8.94 -15.11
CA GLN A 137 -24.24 -7.68 -14.60
C GLN A 137 -23.88 -7.40 -13.12
N LEU A 138 -23.85 -8.45 -12.29
CA LEU A 138 -23.47 -8.40 -10.87
C LEU A 138 -22.00 -8.00 -10.64
N LEU A 139 -21.07 -8.53 -11.45
CA LEU A 139 -19.65 -8.20 -11.32
C LEU A 139 -19.37 -6.77 -11.77
N ARG A 140 -20.04 -6.31 -12.84
CA ARG A 140 -19.94 -4.92 -13.29
C ARG A 140 -20.49 -3.95 -12.25
N GLY A 141 -21.67 -4.23 -11.68
CA GLY A 141 -22.29 -3.36 -10.67
C GLY A 141 -21.44 -3.25 -9.41
N SER A 142 -20.92 -4.38 -8.90
CA SER A 142 -20.03 -4.39 -7.73
C SER A 142 -18.70 -3.69 -8.01
N ALA A 143 -18.08 -3.89 -9.18
CA ALA A 143 -16.84 -3.22 -9.54
C ALA A 143 -17.00 -1.69 -9.61
N ILE A 144 -18.08 -1.20 -10.22
CA ILE A 144 -18.37 0.25 -10.28
C ILE A 144 -18.62 0.81 -8.88
N ALA A 145 -19.46 0.14 -8.08
CA ALA A 145 -19.73 0.58 -6.70
C ALA A 145 -18.45 0.64 -5.86
N PHE A 146 -17.59 -0.38 -5.99
CA PHE A 146 -16.31 -0.44 -5.28
C PHE A 146 -15.37 0.67 -5.75
N ALA A 147 -15.33 0.96 -7.05
CA ALA A 147 -14.53 2.06 -7.60
C ALA A 147 -15.00 3.43 -7.04
N PHE A 148 -16.31 3.68 -6.98
CA PHE A 148 -16.84 4.91 -6.39
C PHE A 148 -16.56 5.02 -4.90
N LEU A 149 -16.66 3.92 -4.17
CA LEU A 149 -16.37 3.87 -2.73
C LEU A 149 -14.91 4.21 -2.44
N TRP A 150 -13.99 3.62 -3.20
CA TRP A 150 -12.55 3.93 -3.09
C TRP A 150 -12.21 5.34 -3.56
N LEU A 151 -12.83 5.81 -4.65
CA LEU A 151 -12.62 7.18 -5.15
C LEU A 151 -13.03 8.22 -4.10
N SER A 152 -14.19 8.01 -3.48
CA SER A 152 -14.68 8.87 -2.39
C SER A 152 -13.69 8.87 -1.23
N ASN A 153 -13.24 7.69 -0.79
CA ASN A 153 -12.30 7.57 0.32
C ASN A 153 -10.95 8.25 0.03
N LEU A 154 -10.40 8.10 -1.19
CA LEU A 154 -9.17 8.77 -1.61
C LEU A 154 -9.31 10.30 -1.65
N CYS A 155 -10.46 10.79 -2.13
CA CYS A 155 -10.75 12.22 -2.18
C CYS A 155 -10.78 12.83 -0.77
N VAL A 156 -11.47 12.17 0.16
CA VAL A 156 -11.52 12.60 1.57
C VAL A 156 -10.13 12.62 2.18
N ASN A 157 -9.37 11.53 2.07
CA ASN A 157 -8.02 11.44 2.63
C ASN A 157 -7.06 12.50 2.07
N SER A 158 -7.17 12.83 0.79
CA SER A 158 -6.32 13.84 0.14
C SER A 158 -6.69 15.28 0.51
N GLN A 159 -7.97 15.59 0.73
CA GLN A 159 -8.45 16.97 0.89
C GLN A 159 -8.76 17.36 2.33
N PHE A 160 -8.95 16.40 3.23
CA PHE A 160 -9.35 16.68 4.61
C PHE A 160 -8.40 17.66 5.33
N GLY A 161 -7.09 17.46 5.20
CA GLY A 161 -6.10 18.37 5.79
C GLY A 161 -6.23 19.81 5.29
N ASN A 162 -6.38 20.00 3.99
CA ASN A 162 -6.55 21.32 3.38
C ASN A 162 -7.89 21.96 3.76
N TYR A 163 -8.97 21.16 3.78
CA TYR A 163 -10.31 21.60 4.11
C TYR A 163 -10.40 22.14 5.54
N VAL A 164 -9.87 21.39 6.50
CA VAL A 164 -9.89 21.78 7.92
C VAL A 164 -8.94 22.95 8.18
N ASN A 165 -7.81 23.01 7.48
CA ASN A 165 -6.91 24.17 7.56
C ASN A 165 -7.60 25.46 7.07
N HIS A 166 -8.31 25.40 5.94
CA HIS A 166 -8.97 26.58 5.37
C HIS A 166 -10.19 27.06 6.20
N LEU A 167 -10.95 26.14 6.80
CA LEU A 167 -12.15 26.49 7.56
C LEU A 167 -11.88 26.84 9.03
N PHE A 168 -11.01 26.06 9.69
CA PHE A 168 -10.78 26.16 11.12
C PHE A 168 -9.38 26.68 11.47
N GLY A 169 -8.50 26.87 10.49
CA GLY A 169 -7.11 27.28 10.73
C GLY A 169 -6.26 26.20 11.41
N TRP A 170 -6.73 24.94 11.45
CA TRP A 170 -6.03 23.88 12.18
C TRP A 170 -4.71 23.51 11.51
N GLY A 171 -3.68 23.39 12.34
CA GLY A 171 -2.39 22.85 11.94
C GLY A 171 -2.38 21.31 11.87
N PRO A 172 -1.28 20.72 11.36
CA PRO A 172 -1.15 19.27 11.19
C PRO A 172 -1.40 18.44 12.46
N GLU A 173 -1.08 19.00 13.63
CA GLU A 173 -1.24 18.34 14.94
C GLU A 173 -2.70 18.19 15.36
N GLN A 174 -3.57 19.11 14.93
CA GLN A 174 -5.00 19.11 15.28
C GLN A 174 -5.84 18.36 14.24
N SER A 175 -5.40 18.33 12.97
CA SER A 175 -6.08 17.62 11.88
C SER A 175 -5.75 16.12 11.82
N GLY A 176 -4.64 15.68 12.41
CA GLY A 176 -4.20 14.28 12.38
C GLY A 176 -5.12 13.29 13.11
N PRO A 177 -5.48 13.53 14.39
CA PRO A 177 -6.32 12.60 15.15
C PRO A 177 -7.73 12.35 14.56
N PRO A 178 -8.44 13.36 14.02
CA PRO A 178 -9.71 13.15 13.34
C PRO A 178 -9.61 12.32 12.06
N LEU A 179 -8.51 12.45 11.30
CA LEU A 179 -8.30 11.69 10.07
C LEU A 179 -8.16 10.18 10.34
N VAL A 180 -7.59 9.80 11.49
CA VAL A 180 -7.44 8.40 11.91
C VAL A 180 -8.78 7.72 12.23
N LEU A 181 -9.82 8.51 12.54
CA LEU A 181 -11.16 8.02 12.88
C LEU A 181 -12.10 7.87 11.67
N ILE A 182 -11.74 8.41 10.50
CA ILE A 182 -12.55 8.46 9.27
C ILE A 182 -12.04 7.42 8.26
#